data_AF-A0A3D4VSR1-F1
#
_entry.id   AF-A0A3D4VSR1-F1
#
_cell.length_a   1.000
_cell.length_b   1.000
_cell.length_c   1.000
_cell.angle_alpha   90.00
_cell.angle_beta   90.00
_cell.angle_gamma   90.00
#
_symmetry.space_group_name_H-M   'P 1'
#
loop_
_entity.id
_entity.type
_entity.pdbx_description
1 polymer ?
#
loop_
_entity_poly.entity_id
_entity_poly.type
_entity_poly.pdbx_seq_one_letter_code
_entity_poly.pdbx_strand_id
1 'polypeptide(L)' 'MSAYVYWFNNKRIHGTLGYKSPVEYRQSLL' A
#
# COMPACT_ATOMS: atom_id res chain seq x y z
N MET A 1 9.17 -10.77 16.06
CA MET A 1 7.75 -10.50 15.70
C MET A 1 7.53 -9.04 15.28
N SER A 2 7.92 -8.05 16.11
CA SER A 2 7.67 -6.62 15.83
C SER A 2 8.33 -6.07 14.56
N ALA A 3 9.60 -6.44 14.29
CA ALA A 3 10.33 -5.93 13.13
C ALA A 3 9.71 -6.35 11.77
N TYR A 4 9.21 -7.59 11.68
CA TYR A 4 8.54 -8.07 10.46
C TYR A 4 7.23 -7.33 10.21
N VAL A 5 6.41 -7.14 11.26
CA VAL A 5 5.15 -6.39 11.17
C VAL A 5 5.41 -4.93 10.76
N TYR A 6 6.41 -4.29 11.37
CA TYR A 6 6.79 -2.92 11.01
C TYR A 6 7.28 -2.81 9.56
N TRP A 7 8.16 -3.72 9.12
CA TRP A 7 8.67 -3.75 7.75
C TRP A 7 7.54 -4.03 6.73
N PHE A 8 6.68 -5.00 7.01
CA PHE A 8 5.57 -5.35 6.11
C PHE A 8 4.63 -4.15 5.94
N ASN A 9 4.23 -3.49 7.04
CA ASN A 9 3.33 -2.34 6.99
C ASN A 9 3.96 -1.11 6.30
N ASN A 10 5.25 -0.85 6.51
CA ASN A 10 5.88 0.37 5.98
C ASN A 10 6.54 0.18 4.59
N LYS A 11 6.89 -1.05 4.20
CA LYS A 11 7.59 -1.33 2.94
C LYS A 11 6.78 -2.12 1.94
N ARG A 12 5.92 -3.04 2.39
CA ARG A 12 5.28 -4.03 1.51
C ARG A 12 3.78 -3.85 1.33
N ILE A 13 3.11 -3.14 2.25
CA ILE A 13 1.65 -2.92 2.20
C ILE A 13 1.22 -2.28 0.87
N HIS A 14 2.02 -1.33 0.38
CA HIS A 14 1.76 -0.62 -0.88
C HIS A 14 1.79 -1.55 -2.10
N GLY A 15 2.64 -2.58 -2.09
CA GLY A 15 2.74 -3.55 -3.19
C GLY A 15 1.84 -4.77 -3.08
N THR A 16 1.22 -5.03 -1.91
CA THR A 16 0.42 -6.25 -1.66
C THR A 16 -1.08 -6.01 -1.57
N LEU A 17 -1.52 -4.81 -1.15
CA LEU A 17 -2.94 -4.44 -1.06
C LEU A 17 -3.49 -3.72 -2.30
N GLY A 18 -2.67 -3.56 -3.35
CA GLY A 18 -3.06 -2.77 -4.52
C GLY A 18 -3.28 -1.30 -4.16
N TYR A 19 -2.46 -0.77 -3.25
CA TYR A 19 -2.63 0.58 -2.74
C TYR A 19 -2.38 1.59 -3.86
N LYS A 20 -3.43 2.26 -4.31
CA LYS A 20 -3.35 3.35 -5.28
C LYS A 20 -3.09 4.65 -4.54
N SER A 21 -2.19 5.48 -5.06
CA SER A 21 -2.09 6.87 -4.62
C SER A 21 -3.45 7.59 -4.82
N PRO A 22 -3.73 8.69 -4.09
CA PRO A 22 -4.99 9.41 -4.26
C PRO A 22 -5.29 9.82 -5.70
N VAL A 23 -4.26 10.05 -6.52
CA VAL A 23 -4.40 10.37 -7.94
C VAL A 23 -4.80 9.14 -8.74
N GLU A 24 -4.08 8.02 -8.59
CA GLU A 24 -4.39 6.76 -9.28
C GLU A 24 -5.76 6.20 -8.91
N TYR A 25 -6.18 6.37 -7.64
CA TYR A 25 -7.52 5.97 -7.20
C TYR A 25 -8.59 6.76 -7.96
N ARG A 26 -8.46 8.09 -8.00
CA ARG A 26 -9.38 8.97 -8.74
C ARG A 26 -9.45 8.63 -10.23
N GLN A 27 -8.30 8.36 -10.85
CA GLN A 27 -8.25 7.96 -12.26
C GLN A 27 -8.95 6.62 -12.51
N SER A 28 -8.94 5.69 -11.55
CA SER A 28 -9.60 4.39 -11.70
C SER A 28 -11.12 4.40 -11.49
N LEU A 29 -11.69 5.53 -11.06
CA LEU A 29 -13.14 5.70 -10.93
C LEU A 29 -13.79 6.24 -12.22
N LEU A 30 -12.98 6.63 -13.20
CA LEU A 30 -13.41 7.08 -14.54
C LEU A 30 -13.38 5.89 -15.51
#